data_AF-A0AAN8FZH6-F1
#
_entry.id   AF-A0AAN8FZH6-F1
#
_cell.length_a   1.000
_cell.length_b   1.000
_cell.length_c   1.000
_cell.angle_alpha   90.00
_cell.angle_beta   90.00
_cell.angle_gamma   90.00
#
_symmetry.space_group_name_H-M   'P 1'
#
loop_
_entity.id
_entity.type
_entity.pdbx_description
1 polymer ?
#
loop_
_entity_poly.entity_id
_entity_poly.type
_entity_poly.pdbx_seq_one_letter_code
_entity_poly.pdbx_strand_id
1 'polypeptide(L)'
;DFDGVDRQVLSDVDRLQKISLGRPPAKPLEERIAARWLIASAWGSCVQILSTFLGIKDRRKARQKIQDGIEHSIKGMQLLAAVALELELAERCGWIFENLVESSCDVDELRTLAGSEEQKRVRLLSREDLLSMQLVLDQACSEYVWELEKFIYGALCYDKPSRFTFGKKKTTIQPQPTEEQGIGAADRSVDSAIGNGELDKDSLNRALCILIAKVDRFYSKAGHELNLRSLCDLCVALTSASENRIFYSEKKAPSLTPATNLLTRISEILAPLGNRSLVHQMLIWPTVCGHFVKVASSDEESRMGINALSEAISSLILTESQGLCFNQMLIAPFQVILRM
;
A
#
# COMPACT_ATOMS: atom_id res chain seq x y z
N ASP A 1 -0.59 -18.81 22.81
CA ASP A 1 0.37 -18.51 23.89
C ASP A 1 1.56 -17.74 23.36
N PHE A 2 1.78 -16.57 23.94
CA PHE A 2 2.89 -15.67 23.61
C PHE A 2 3.75 -15.51 24.86
N ASP A 3 5.07 -15.33 24.67
CA ASP A 3 6.05 -15.23 25.75
C ASP A 3 5.95 -13.97 26.63
N GLY A 4 5.07 -13.03 26.25
CA GLY A 4 4.76 -11.83 27.02
C GLY A 4 5.82 -10.74 26.97
N VAL A 5 6.92 -10.91 26.21
CA VAL A 5 7.99 -9.91 26.11
C VAL A 5 8.06 -9.32 24.69
N ASP A 6 8.07 -10.17 23.66
CA ASP A 6 8.31 -9.73 22.27
C ASP A 6 7.22 -10.20 21.28
N ARG A 7 6.04 -10.59 21.78
CA ARG A 7 4.95 -11.19 20.98
C ARG A 7 5.39 -12.43 20.18
N GLN A 8 6.46 -13.12 20.58
CA GLN A 8 6.84 -14.37 19.94
C GLN A 8 5.92 -15.49 20.42
N VAL A 9 5.42 -16.29 19.47
CA VAL A 9 4.62 -17.48 19.73
C VAL A 9 5.53 -18.52 20.39
N LEU A 10 5.09 -19.16 21.48
CA LEU A 10 5.86 -20.23 22.11
C LEU A 10 6.28 -21.29 21.07
N SER A 11 7.55 -21.70 21.09
CA SER A 11 8.15 -22.52 20.02
C SER A 11 7.37 -23.80 19.71
N ASP A 12 6.70 -24.36 20.72
CA ASP A 12 5.92 -25.59 20.58
C ASP A 12 4.56 -25.36 19.89
N VAL A 13 3.95 -24.18 20.06
CA VAL A 13 2.73 -23.79 19.34
C VAL A 13 3.03 -23.52 17.87
N ASP A 14 4.16 -22.88 17.59
CA ASP A 14 4.64 -22.62 16.23
C ASP A 14 5.04 -23.92 15.50
N ARG A 15 5.64 -24.89 16.22
CA ARG A 15 5.89 -26.24 15.69
C ARG A 15 4.60 -26.99 15.37
N LEU A 16 3.60 -26.94 16.25
CA LEU A 16 2.31 -27.62 16.03
C LEU A 16 1.51 -26.98 14.89
N GLN A 17 1.55 -25.65 14.73
CA GLN A 17 0.96 -24.96 13.58
C GLN A 17 1.63 -25.30 12.25
N LYS A 18 2.97 -25.44 12.24
CA LYS A 18 3.71 -25.88 11.04
C LYS A 18 3.34 -27.29 10.61
N ILE A 19 3.12 -28.19 11.57
CA ILE A 19 2.65 -29.56 11.33
C ILE A 19 1.19 -29.56 10.84
N SER A 20 0.30 -28.72 11.40
CA SER A 20 -1.11 -28.67 10.99
C SER A 20 -1.33 -28.03 9.62
N LEU A 21 -0.44 -27.13 9.18
CA LEU A 21 -0.54 -26.41 7.91
C LEU A 21 0.11 -27.13 6.71
N GLY A 22 0.67 -28.33 6.90
CA GLY A 22 1.22 -29.14 5.81
C GLY A 22 2.38 -28.49 5.05
N ARG A 23 3.16 -27.59 5.69
CA ARG A 23 4.32 -26.96 5.03
C ARG A 23 5.44 -28.00 4.81
N PRO A 24 6.12 -27.97 3.64
CA PRO A 24 7.26 -28.84 3.38
C PRO A 24 8.37 -28.59 4.43
N PRO A 25 9.20 -29.60 4.73
CA PRO A 25 10.27 -29.46 5.72
C PRO A 25 11.14 -28.26 5.37
N ALA A 26 11.34 -27.37 6.34
CA ALA A 26 12.23 -26.22 6.19
C ALA A 26 13.59 -26.73 5.71
N LYS A 27 14.16 -26.06 4.68
CA LYS A 27 15.49 -26.41 4.17
C LYS A 27 16.48 -26.50 5.32
N PRO A 28 17.45 -27.43 5.28
CA PRO A 28 18.44 -27.58 6.34
C PRO A 28 19.06 -26.23 6.72
N LEU A 29 19.25 -25.99 8.02
CA LEU A 29 19.77 -24.73 8.55
C LEU A 29 21.10 -24.34 7.88
N GLU A 30 21.95 -25.34 7.62
CA GLU A 30 23.25 -25.19 6.95
C GLU A 30 23.10 -24.65 5.52
N GLU A 31 22.11 -25.12 4.76
CA GLU A 31 21.83 -24.62 3.42
C GLU A 31 21.34 -23.17 3.46
N ARG A 32 20.49 -22.81 4.43
CA ARG A 32 20.03 -21.42 4.61
C ARG A 32 21.19 -20.50 4.97
N ILE A 33 22.09 -20.93 5.85
CA ILE A 33 23.29 -20.16 6.24
C ILE A 33 24.23 -19.98 5.05
N ALA A 34 24.50 -21.05 4.29
CA ALA A 34 25.35 -21.00 3.11
C ALA A 34 24.75 -20.10 2.02
N ALA A 35 23.45 -20.21 1.75
CA ALA A 35 22.74 -19.37 0.80
C ALA A 35 22.73 -17.90 1.24
N ARG A 36 22.50 -17.62 2.54
CA ARG A 36 22.59 -16.27 3.10
C ARG A 36 23.97 -15.67 2.91
N TRP A 37 25.04 -16.44 3.19
CA TRP A 37 26.40 -15.98 3.00
C TRP A 37 26.73 -15.72 1.51
N LEU A 38 26.34 -16.64 0.63
CA LEU A 38 26.52 -16.51 -0.81
C LEU A 38 25.83 -15.24 -1.33
N ILE A 39 24.55 -15.05 -1.05
CA ILE A 39 23.80 -13.88 -1.49
C ILE A 39 24.34 -12.60 -0.86
N ALA A 40 24.69 -12.60 0.43
CA ALA A 40 25.25 -11.43 1.08
C ALA A 40 26.60 -11.00 0.47
N SER A 41 27.44 -11.96 0.07
CA SER A 41 28.74 -11.73 -0.58
C SER A 41 28.62 -11.25 -2.03
N ALA A 42 27.66 -11.79 -2.79
CA ALA A 42 27.39 -11.44 -4.17
C ALA A 42 26.46 -10.22 -4.34
N TRP A 43 25.90 -9.71 -3.24
CA TRP A 43 24.86 -8.68 -3.23
C TRP A 43 25.21 -7.48 -4.11
N GLY A 44 26.40 -6.90 -3.92
CA GLY A 44 26.83 -5.73 -4.69
C GLY A 44 26.88 -5.99 -6.20
N SER A 45 27.36 -7.17 -6.60
CA SER A 45 27.41 -7.57 -8.01
C SER A 45 26.01 -7.81 -8.59
N CYS A 46 25.12 -8.47 -7.85
CA CYS A 46 23.72 -8.67 -8.27
C CYS A 46 23.00 -7.34 -8.47
N VAL A 47 23.09 -6.44 -7.49
CA VAL A 47 22.54 -5.08 -7.53
C VAL A 47 23.08 -4.34 -8.75
N GLN A 48 24.40 -4.30 -8.94
CA GLN A 48 25.03 -3.59 -10.05
C GLN A 48 24.56 -4.08 -11.42
N ILE A 49 24.45 -5.41 -11.61
CA ILE A 49 23.98 -6.00 -12.86
C ILE A 49 22.53 -5.57 -13.12
N LEU A 50 21.64 -5.72 -12.12
CA LEU A 50 20.23 -5.39 -12.26
C LEU A 50 19.99 -3.88 -12.47
N SER A 51 20.77 -3.02 -11.82
CA SER A 51 20.67 -1.56 -11.97
C SER A 51 21.02 -1.05 -13.37
N THR A 52 21.75 -1.83 -14.17
CA THR A 52 22.25 -1.39 -15.50
C THR A 52 21.12 -0.90 -16.41
N PHE A 53 19.94 -1.52 -16.34
CA PHE A 53 18.79 -1.17 -17.18
C PHE A 53 17.72 -0.35 -16.45
N LEU A 54 17.67 -0.38 -15.12
CA LEU A 54 16.60 0.24 -14.35
C LEU A 54 16.72 1.77 -14.25
N GLY A 55 17.90 2.34 -14.50
CA GLY A 55 18.10 3.79 -14.55
C GLY A 55 17.55 4.49 -15.81
N ILE A 56 16.91 3.76 -16.73
CA ILE A 56 16.45 4.29 -18.02
C ILE A 56 15.04 4.89 -17.89
N LYS A 57 14.96 6.23 -17.78
CA LYS A 57 13.71 6.99 -17.57
C LYS A 57 12.70 6.87 -18.73
N ASP A 58 13.14 6.88 -19.98
CA ASP A 58 12.26 6.77 -21.17
C ASP A 58 12.09 5.32 -21.65
N ARG A 59 11.82 4.37 -20.74
CA ARG A 59 11.80 2.93 -21.10
C ARG A 59 10.87 2.59 -22.26
N ARG A 60 9.72 3.25 -22.39
CA ARG A 60 8.75 2.98 -23.48
C ARG A 60 9.16 3.52 -24.85
N LYS A 61 10.10 4.47 -24.89
CA LYS A 61 10.67 4.99 -26.14
C LYS A 61 11.99 4.30 -26.50
N ALA A 62 12.52 3.46 -25.60
CA ALA A 62 13.74 2.72 -25.81
C ALA A 62 13.56 1.67 -26.92
N ARG A 63 14.68 1.23 -27.51
CA ARG A 63 14.68 0.15 -28.51
C ARG A 63 14.21 -1.15 -27.86
N GLN A 64 13.58 -2.04 -28.63
CA GLN A 64 13.05 -3.32 -28.13
C GLN A 64 14.07 -4.09 -27.27
N LYS A 65 15.32 -4.24 -27.73
CA LYS A 65 16.37 -4.92 -26.94
C LYS A 65 16.64 -4.32 -25.56
N ILE A 66 16.47 -3.00 -25.43
CA ILE A 66 16.62 -2.28 -24.16
C ILE A 66 15.38 -2.51 -23.30
N GLN A 67 14.19 -2.49 -23.89
CA GLN A 67 12.94 -2.82 -23.19
C GLN A 67 12.97 -4.24 -22.63
N ASP A 68 13.41 -5.21 -23.42
CA ASP A 68 13.60 -6.59 -22.98
C ASP A 68 14.60 -6.62 -21.81
N GLY A 69 15.73 -5.90 -21.89
CA GLY A 69 16.70 -5.81 -20.80
C GLY A 69 16.15 -5.22 -19.50
N ILE A 70 15.26 -4.22 -19.61
CA ILE A 70 14.55 -3.62 -18.47
C ILE A 70 13.62 -4.65 -17.83
N GLU A 71 12.81 -5.36 -18.63
CA GLU A 71 11.88 -6.37 -18.15
C GLU A 71 12.62 -7.53 -17.43
N HIS A 72 13.74 -7.99 -17.98
CA HIS A 72 14.59 -8.99 -17.33
C HIS A 72 15.18 -8.48 -16.01
N SER A 73 15.51 -7.19 -15.93
CA SER A 73 16.06 -6.59 -14.71
C SER A 73 15.00 -6.43 -13.62
N ILE A 74 13.76 -6.06 -13.99
CA ILE A 74 12.62 -6.01 -13.07
C ILE A 74 12.34 -7.43 -12.52
N LYS A 75 12.23 -8.42 -13.39
CA LYS A 75 12.03 -9.81 -12.97
C LYS A 75 13.16 -10.33 -12.09
N GLY A 76 14.40 -10.00 -12.44
CA GLY A 76 15.58 -10.33 -11.63
C GLY A 76 15.52 -9.69 -10.24
N MET A 77 15.06 -8.44 -10.14
CA MET A 77 14.84 -7.76 -8.86
C MET A 77 13.73 -8.41 -8.03
N GLN A 78 12.59 -8.77 -8.64
CA GLN A 78 11.52 -9.48 -7.93
C GLN A 78 12.03 -10.80 -7.33
N LEU A 79 12.79 -11.58 -8.10
CA LEU A 79 13.40 -12.83 -7.63
C LEU A 79 14.43 -12.57 -6.53
N LEU A 80 15.26 -11.53 -6.67
CA LEU A 80 16.24 -11.15 -5.64
C LEU A 80 15.55 -10.75 -4.33
N ALA A 81 14.46 -9.98 -4.40
CA ALA A 81 13.64 -9.64 -3.23
C ALA A 81 13.03 -10.89 -2.59
N ALA A 82 12.45 -11.80 -3.37
CA ALA A 82 11.90 -13.06 -2.85
C ALA A 82 12.97 -13.89 -2.12
N VAL A 83 14.17 -14.03 -2.71
CA VAL A 83 15.29 -14.73 -2.08
C VAL A 83 15.77 -13.99 -0.83
N ALA A 84 15.87 -12.67 -0.86
CA ALA A 84 16.29 -11.87 0.29
C ALA A 84 15.31 -11.99 1.47
N LEU A 85 14.00 -12.02 1.20
CA LEU A 85 12.96 -12.22 2.22
C LEU A 85 13.06 -13.62 2.85
N GLU A 86 13.21 -14.68 2.04
CA GLU A 86 13.37 -16.06 2.52
C GLU A 86 14.64 -16.27 3.35
N LEU A 87 15.70 -15.52 3.05
CA LEU A 87 16.99 -15.57 3.76
C LEU A 87 17.10 -14.59 4.93
N GLU A 88 16.00 -13.91 5.30
CA GLU A 88 15.95 -12.93 6.39
C GLU A 88 16.98 -11.79 6.22
N LEU A 89 17.13 -11.32 4.97
CA LEU A 89 17.96 -10.19 4.57
C LEU A 89 17.10 -8.93 4.33
N ALA A 90 15.97 -8.81 5.04
CA ALA A 90 14.95 -7.77 4.83
C ALA A 90 15.51 -6.33 4.92
N GLU A 91 16.52 -6.08 5.75
CA GLU A 91 17.19 -4.78 5.85
C GLU A 91 17.80 -4.30 4.53
N ARG A 92 18.08 -5.23 3.61
CA ARG A 92 18.63 -4.93 2.28
C ARG A 92 17.54 -4.78 1.21
N CYS A 93 16.29 -5.14 1.52
CA CYS A 93 15.18 -5.11 0.57
C CYS A 93 14.66 -3.70 0.27
N GLY A 94 14.92 -2.71 1.15
CA GLY A 94 14.47 -1.33 0.96
C GLY A 94 14.88 -0.79 -0.42
N TRP A 95 16.17 -0.90 -0.76
CA TRP A 95 16.67 -0.48 -2.06
C TRP A 95 16.00 -1.22 -3.24
N ILE A 96 15.69 -2.51 -3.09
CA ILE A 96 15.00 -3.27 -4.15
C ILE A 96 13.59 -2.74 -4.33
N PHE A 97 12.84 -2.55 -3.24
CA PHE A 97 11.48 -2.04 -3.32
C PHE A 97 11.44 -0.62 -3.88
N GLU A 98 12.38 0.24 -3.51
CA GLU A 98 12.53 1.58 -4.08
C GLU A 98 12.71 1.52 -5.61
N ASN A 99 13.65 0.71 -6.09
CA ASN A 99 13.92 0.60 -7.53
C ASN A 99 12.76 -0.05 -8.29
N LEU A 100 12.07 -1.03 -7.68
CA LEU A 100 10.87 -1.63 -8.27
C LEU A 100 9.74 -0.61 -8.39
N VAL A 101 9.51 0.21 -7.36
CA VAL A 101 8.50 1.28 -7.41
C VAL A 101 8.89 2.33 -8.44
N GLU A 102 10.13 2.83 -8.45
CA GLU A 102 10.56 3.82 -9.43
C GLU A 102 10.45 3.31 -10.87
N SER A 103 10.81 2.04 -11.10
CA SER A 103 10.82 1.44 -12.43
C SER A 103 9.42 1.08 -12.93
N SER A 104 8.51 0.67 -12.04
CA SER A 104 7.15 0.24 -12.39
C SER A 104 6.10 1.34 -12.25
N CYS A 105 6.38 2.39 -11.47
CA CYS A 105 5.44 3.45 -11.11
C CYS A 105 6.01 4.86 -11.33
N ASP A 106 6.44 5.19 -12.54
CA ASP A 106 6.86 6.56 -12.87
C ASP A 106 5.67 7.53 -12.79
N VAL A 107 5.59 8.23 -11.65
CA VAL A 107 4.53 9.17 -11.30
C VAL A 107 4.54 10.39 -12.22
N ASP A 108 5.70 10.83 -12.69
CA ASP A 108 5.82 11.99 -13.58
C ASP A 108 5.36 11.65 -14.98
N GLU A 109 5.73 10.47 -15.49
CA GLU A 109 5.18 9.94 -16.73
C GLU A 109 3.65 9.84 -16.67
N LEU A 110 3.10 9.34 -15.57
CA LEU A 110 1.65 9.29 -15.38
C LEU A 110 0.99 10.69 -15.36
N ARG A 111 1.57 11.69 -14.71
CA ARG A 111 1.02 13.06 -14.70
C ARG A 111 0.91 13.61 -16.11
N THR A 112 1.91 13.38 -16.96
CA THR A 112 1.87 13.82 -18.36
C THR A 112 0.81 13.09 -19.18
N LEU A 113 0.51 11.83 -18.83
CA LEU A 113 -0.43 10.97 -19.56
C LEU A 113 -1.87 11.02 -19.01
N ALA A 114 -2.07 11.42 -17.76
CA ALA A 114 -3.40 11.62 -17.16
C ALA A 114 -4.21 12.70 -17.90
N GLY A 115 -3.53 13.66 -18.53
CA GLY A 115 -4.12 14.64 -19.45
C GLY A 115 -4.32 14.15 -20.90
N SER A 116 -4.07 12.86 -21.19
CA SER A 116 -4.17 12.26 -22.53
C SER A 116 -5.30 11.23 -22.62
N GLU A 117 -5.79 10.99 -23.84
CA GLU A 117 -6.89 10.06 -24.17
C GLU A 117 -6.70 8.64 -23.58
N GLU A 118 -7.82 8.07 -23.14
CA GLU A 118 -7.96 6.84 -22.35
C GLU A 118 -7.35 5.58 -23.03
N GLN A 119 -7.32 5.54 -24.37
CA GLN A 119 -6.72 4.44 -25.15
C GLN A 119 -5.22 4.26 -24.91
N LYS A 120 -4.48 5.30 -24.49
CA LYS A 120 -3.04 5.21 -24.20
C LYS A 120 -2.76 4.55 -22.85
N ARG A 121 -3.76 4.44 -21.95
CA ARG A 121 -3.62 3.91 -20.58
C ARG A 121 -3.30 2.41 -20.52
N VAL A 122 -3.86 1.63 -21.46
CA VAL A 122 -3.71 0.15 -21.47
C VAL A 122 -2.31 -0.30 -21.91
N ARG A 123 -1.58 0.51 -22.67
CA ARG A 123 -0.19 0.19 -23.08
C ARG A 123 0.85 0.52 -22.00
N LEU A 124 0.44 0.98 -20.81
CA LEU A 124 1.39 1.47 -19.82
C LEU A 124 1.99 0.41 -18.89
N LEU A 125 1.29 -0.69 -18.68
CA LEU A 125 1.63 -1.65 -17.64
C LEU A 125 2.00 -2.98 -18.27
N SER A 126 3.22 -3.43 -18.00
CA SER A 126 3.63 -4.79 -18.28
C SER A 126 3.16 -5.73 -17.16
N ARG A 127 3.16 -7.04 -17.46
CA ARG A 127 2.98 -8.09 -16.46
C ARG A 127 3.95 -7.92 -15.29
N GLU A 128 5.21 -7.63 -15.59
CA GLU A 128 6.25 -7.49 -14.57
C GLU A 128 6.05 -6.24 -13.70
N ASP A 129 5.44 -5.18 -14.22
CA ASP A 129 5.08 -4.02 -13.39
C ASP A 129 4.04 -4.39 -12.34
N LEU A 130 2.96 -5.07 -12.75
CA LEU A 130 1.88 -5.48 -11.86
C LEU A 130 2.35 -6.44 -10.77
N LEU A 131 3.24 -7.38 -11.10
CA LEU A 131 3.83 -8.30 -10.13
C LEU A 131 4.77 -7.59 -9.16
N SER A 132 5.53 -6.59 -9.63
CA SER A 132 6.38 -5.76 -8.77
C SER A 132 5.53 -4.95 -7.78
N MET A 133 4.43 -4.36 -8.23
CA MET A 133 3.48 -3.66 -7.37
C MET A 133 2.88 -4.59 -6.31
N GLN A 134 2.47 -5.80 -6.71
CA GLN A 134 1.98 -6.79 -5.76
C GLN A 134 3.07 -7.12 -4.72
N LEU A 135 4.29 -7.41 -5.14
CA LEU A 135 5.38 -7.78 -4.26
C LEU A 135 5.65 -6.71 -3.21
N VAL A 136 5.67 -5.44 -3.63
CA VAL A 136 5.86 -4.30 -2.72
C VAL A 136 4.67 -4.18 -1.76
N LEU A 137 3.42 -4.31 -2.21
CA LEU A 137 2.26 -4.25 -1.33
C LEU A 137 2.18 -5.42 -0.33
N ASP A 138 2.66 -6.60 -0.72
CA ASP A 138 2.65 -7.79 0.13
C ASP A 138 3.79 -7.76 1.18
N GLN A 139 4.91 -7.07 0.92
CA GLN A 139 6.15 -7.22 1.68
C GLN A 139 6.80 -5.93 2.19
N ALA A 140 6.51 -4.77 1.59
CA ALA A 140 7.25 -3.54 1.86
C ALA A 140 6.63 -2.67 2.97
N CYS A 141 7.47 -1.79 3.52
CA CYS A 141 7.06 -0.78 4.51
C CYS A 141 6.27 0.37 3.86
N SER A 142 5.61 1.16 4.70
CA SER A 142 4.65 2.21 4.34
C SER A 142 5.07 3.23 3.28
N GLU A 143 6.37 3.51 3.15
CA GLU A 143 6.91 4.53 2.25
C GLU A 143 6.65 4.20 0.77
N TYR A 144 6.81 2.92 0.39
CA TYR A 144 6.65 2.48 -1.00
C TYR A 144 5.18 2.32 -1.39
N VAL A 145 4.34 1.95 -0.43
CA VAL A 145 2.89 1.81 -0.62
C VAL A 145 2.25 3.14 -1.03
N TRP A 146 2.80 4.24 -0.54
CA TRP A 146 2.34 5.59 -0.85
C TRP A 146 2.51 5.97 -2.33
N GLU A 147 3.68 5.73 -2.90
CA GLU A 147 3.93 5.99 -4.33
C GLU A 147 3.11 5.06 -5.21
N LEU A 148 2.92 3.80 -4.78
CA LEU A 148 2.01 2.87 -5.44
C LEU A 148 0.57 3.33 -5.40
N GLU A 149 0.10 3.87 -4.28
CA GLU A 149 -1.24 4.40 -4.15
C GLU A 149 -1.44 5.60 -5.10
N LYS A 150 -0.49 6.55 -5.11
CA LYS A 150 -0.51 7.67 -6.06
C LYS A 150 -0.60 7.19 -7.50
N PHE A 151 0.15 6.14 -7.84
CA PHE A 151 0.15 5.53 -9.16
C PHE A 151 -1.21 4.89 -9.47
N ILE A 152 -1.67 3.96 -8.63
CA ILE A 152 -2.89 3.17 -8.85
C ILE A 152 -4.11 4.08 -8.97
N TYR A 153 -4.28 5.00 -8.02
CA TYR A 153 -5.46 5.86 -7.99
C TYR A 153 -5.33 7.12 -8.84
N GLY A 154 -4.14 7.41 -9.38
CA GLY A 154 -3.93 8.57 -10.24
C GLY A 154 -3.82 8.33 -11.73
N ALA A 155 -3.44 7.12 -12.13
CA ALA A 155 -3.70 6.65 -13.49
C ALA A 155 -5.20 6.38 -13.72
N LEU A 156 -5.91 6.02 -12.65
CA LEU A 156 -7.33 5.69 -12.64
C LEU A 156 -8.12 6.86 -12.07
N CYS A 157 -8.36 7.90 -12.89
CA CYS A 157 -9.24 9.00 -12.49
C CYS A 157 -10.54 8.42 -11.90
N TYR A 158 -10.83 8.82 -10.67
CA TYR A 158 -11.86 8.28 -9.81
C TYR A 158 -13.27 8.60 -10.35
N ASP A 159 -13.76 7.84 -11.32
CA ASP A 159 -15.21 7.67 -11.43
C ASP A 159 -15.61 6.75 -10.28
N LYS A 160 -16.15 7.35 -9.21
CA LYS A 160 -16.70 6.60 -8.07
C LYS A 160 -17.48 5.40 -8.61
N PRO A 161 -17.09 4.15 -8.32
CA PRO A 161 -18.05 3.07 -8.44
C PRO A 161 -19.03 3.29 -7.29
N SER A 162 -20.19 3.84 -7.62
CA SER A 162 -21.42 3.50 -6.92
C SER A 162 -21.36 2.00 -6.66
N ARG A 163 -21.21 1.61 -5.39
CA ARG A 163 -21.26 0.21 -4.96
C ARG A 163 -22.40 -0.48 -5.71
N PHE A 164 -22.05 -1.45 -6.54
CA PHE A 164 -22.97 -2.29 -7.33
C PHE A 164 -23.86 -1.57 -8.37
N THR A 165 -23.36 -1.46 -9.59
CA THR A 165 -24.21 -1.63 -10.79
C THR A 165 -23.53 -2.58 -11.77
N PHE A 166 -23.60 -3.89 -11.47
CA PHE A 166 -23.60 -4.89 -12.53
C PHE A 166 -24.90 -4.70 -13.32
N GLY A 167 -24.84 -3.86 -14.34
CA GLY A 167 -25.92 -3.69 -15.31
C GLY A 167 -26.27 -5.03 -15.94
N LYS A 168 -27.55 -5.40 -15.86
CA LYS A 168 -28.12 -6.60 -16.47
C LYS A 168 -27.93 -6.60 -17.99
N LYS A 169 -27.55 -7.79 -18.48
CA LYS A 169 -27.76 -8.40 -19.82
C LYS A 169 -26.90 -7.91 -21.00
N LYS A 170 -26.00 -8.79 -21.43
CA LYS A 170 -26.23 -9.56 -22.67
C LYS A 170 -25.67 -10.98 -22.53
N THR A 171 -26.54 -11.95 -22.78
CA THR A 171 -26.29 -13.40 -22.81
C THR A 171 -25.18 -13.73 -23.81
N THR A 172 -24.24 -14.61 -23.46
CA THR A 172 -23.96 -15.93 -24.08
C THR A 172 -22.53 -16.40 -23.71
N ILE A 173 -22.43 -17.68 -23.32
CA ILE A 173 -21.25 -18.54 -23.09
C ILE A 173 -20.50 -18.32 -21.75
N GLN A 174 -20.79 -19.20 -20.78
CA GLN A 174 -19.98 -19.43 -19.58
C GLN A 174 -18.64 -20.07 -19.95
N PRO A 175 -17.53 -19.62 -19.35
CA PRO A 175 -16.42 -20.50 -19.01
C PRO A 175 -16.39 -20.75 -17.50
N GLN A 176 -16.26 -22.05 -17.20
CA GLN A 176 -15.97 -22.80 -15.96
C GLN A 176 -15.88 -22.11 -14.59
N PRO A 177 -16.38 -22.77 -13.52
CA PRO A 177 -16.26 -22.28 -12.15
C PRO A 177 -14.85 -22.53 -11.62
N THR A 178 -14.00 -21.50 -11.64
CA THR A 178 -12.70 -21.54 -10.95
C THR A 178 -12.90 -21.32 -9.45
N GLU A 179 -12.18 -22.08 -8.64
CA GLU A 179 -12.29 -22.27 -7.17
C GLU A 179 -12.12 -21.00 -6.28
N GLU A 180 -12.19 -19.78 -6.83
CA GLU A 180 -11.94 -18.52 -6.11
C GLU A 180 -13.16 -17.92 -5.39
N GLN A 181 -14.25 -18.67 -5.20
CA GLN A 181 -15.51 -18.13 -4.64
C GLN A 181 -15.49 -17.82 -3.12
N GLY A 182 -14.35 -18.01 -2.43
CA GLY A 182 -14.21 -17.70 -1.00
C GLY A 182 -13.05 -16.76 -0.62
N ILE A 183 -12.18 -16.40 -1.55
CA ILE A 183 -10.96 -15.62 -1.26
C ILE A 183 -11.24 -14.13 -1.49
N GLY A 184 -11.05 -13.32 -0.44
CA GLY A 184 -11.17 -11.86 -0.52
C GLY A 184 -10.19 -11.27 -1.52
N ALA A 185 -10.57 -10.19 -2.21
CA ALA A 185 -9.77 -9.62 -3.31
C ALA A 185 -8.32 -9.30 -2.92
N ALA A 186 -8.07 -8.89 -1.68
CA ALA A 186 -6.73 -8.56 -1.17
C ALA A 186 -5.83 -9.80 -0.95
N ASP A 187 -6.41 -10.99 -0.83
CA ASP A 187 -5.70 -12.26 -0.65
C ASP A 187 -5.42 -12.98 -1.98
N ARG A 188 -5.96 -12.46 -3.10
CA ARG A 188 -5.71 -13.00 -4.44
C ARG A 188 -4.34 -12.58 -4.95
N SER A 189 -3.78 -13.41 -5.83
CA SER A 189 -2.55 -13.10 -6.55
C SER A 189 -2.88 -12.33 -7.82
N VAL A 190 -2.10 -11.31 -8.15
CA VAL A 190 -2.19 -10.62 -9.45
C VAL A 190 -1.82 -11.56 -10.59
N ASP A 191 -0.92 -12.52 -10.33
CA ASP A 191 -0.52 -13.53 -11.31
C ASP A 191 -1.72 -14.38 -11.81
N SER A 192 -2.66 -14.72 -10.92
CA SER A 192 -3.86 -15.48 -11.32
C SER A 192 -4.84 -14.65 -12.16
N ALA A 193 -4.82 -13.32 -12.03
CA ALA A 193 -5.70 -12.42 -12.77
C ALA A 193 -5.21 -12.14 -14.20
N ILE A 194 -3.89 -12.13 -14.39
CA ILE A 194 -3.22 -11.74 -15.66
C ILE A 194 -2.93 -12.92 -16.59
N GLY A 195 -2.72 -14.13 -16.05
CA GLY A 195 -2.37 -15.30 -16.85
C GLY A 195 -0.99 -15.19 -17.53
N ASN A 196 -0.71 -16.13 -18.45
CA ASN A 196 0.61 -16.24 -19.12
C ASN A 196 0.67 -15.53 -20.50
N GLY A 197 -0.40 -14.84 -20.91
CA GLY A 197 -0.52 -14.21 -22.23
C GLY A 197 -0.24 -12.71 -22.23
N GLU A 198 -0.46 -12.06 -23.37
CA GLU A 198 -0.48 -10.59 -23.45
C GLU A 198 -1.58 -10.02 -22.54
N LEU A 199 -1.25 -8.93 -21.85
CA LEU A 199 -2.15 -8.30 -20.90
C LEU A 199 -3.31 -7.61 -21.63
N ASP A 200 -4.49 -8.23 -21.60
CA ASP A 200 -5.70 -7.62 -22.11
C ASP A 200 -6.33 -6.65 -21.08
N LYS A 201 -7.30 -5.85 -21.55
CA LYS A 201 -7.95 -4.82 -20.72
C LYS A 201 -8.65 -5.43 -19.50
N ASP A 202 -9.29 -6.58 -19.66
CA ASP A 202 -10.07 -7.20 -18.59
C ASP A 202 -9.15 -7.79 -17.51
N SER A 203 -8.06 -8.41 -17.89
CA SER A 203 -7.05 -8.93 -16.97
C SER A 203 -6.32 -7.82 -16.23
N LEU A 204 -6.00 -6.71 -16.91
CA LEU A 204 -5.47 -5.51 -16.28
C LEU A 204 -6.45 -4.96 -15.22
N ASN A 205 -7.73 -4.81 -15.56
CA ASN A 205 -8.73 -4.31 -14.61
C ASN A 205 -8.86 -5.21 -13.38
N ARG A 206 -8.84 -6.54 -13.56
CA ARG A 206 -8.86 -7.49 -12.43
C ARG A 206 -7.62 -7.36 -11.56
N ALA A 207 -6.43 -7.28 -12.17
CA ALA A 207 -5.18 -7.06 -11.45
C ALA A 207 -5.20 -5.77 -10.63
N LEU A 208 -5.68 -4.67 -11.22
CA LEU A 208 -5.80 -3.38 -10.53
C LEU A 208 -6.77 -3.45 -9.35
N CYS A 209 -7.91 -4.12 -9.49
CA CYS A 209 -8.84 -4.34 -8.38
C CYS A 209 -8.18 -5.09 -7.21
N ILE A 210 -7.32 -6.09 -7.50
CA ILE A 210 -6.55 -6.81 -6.49
C ILE A 210 -5.55 -5.87 -5.81
N LEU A 211 -4.81 -5.06 -6.57
CA LEU A 211 -3.83 -4.11 -6.04
C LEU A 211 -4.51 -3.05 -5.16
N ILE A 212 -5.65 -2.49 -5.57
CA ILE A 212 -6.47 -1.58 -4.76
C ILE A 212 -6.86 -2.25 -3.43
N ALA A 213 -7.40 -3.47 -3.49
CA ALA A 213 -7.78 -4.20 -2.28
C ALA A 213 -6.58 -4.47 -1.35
N LYS A 214 -5.39 -4.69 -1.90
CA LYS A 214 -4.15 -4.83 -1.12
C LYS A 214 -3.71 -3.51 -0.47
N VAL A 215 -3.84 -2.37 -1.16
CA VAL A 215 -3.61 -1.04 -0.57
C VAL A 215 -4.59 -0.77 0.59
N ASP A 216 -5.88 -1.05 0.40
CA ASP A 216 -6.90 -0.88 1.45
C ASP A 216 -6.56 -1.75 2.67
N ARG A 217 -6.17 -3.01 2.43
CA ARG A 217 -5.72 -3.92 3.48
C ARG A 217 -4.49 -3.40 4.22
N PHE A 218 -3.53 -2.81 3.50
CA PHE A 218 -2.34 -2.24 4.11
C PHE A 218 -2.70 -1.18 5.15
N TYR A 219 -3.53 -0.19 4.80
CA TYR A 219 -3.92 0.87 5.73
C TYR A 219 -4.73 0.37 6.91
N SER A 220 -5.65 -0.58 6.66
CA SER A 220 -6.39 -1.24 7.73
C SER A 220 -5.45 -1.97 8.70
N LYS A 221 -4.48 -2.75 8.19
CA LYS A 221 -3.49 -3.43 9.03
C LYS A 221 -2.55 -2.48 9.75
N ALA A 222 -2.13 -1.39 9.10
CA ALA A 222 -1.18 -0.44 9.66
C ALA A 222 -1.68 0.12 11.01
N GLY A 223 -2.96 0.49 11.09
CA GLY A 223 -3.60 0.93 12.32
C GLY A 223 -3.68 -0.14 13.41
N HIS A 224 -3.64 -1.44 13.08
CA HIS A 224 -3.70 -2.55 14.04
C HIS A 224 -2.32 -3.06 14.47
N GLU A 225 -1.36 -3.11 13.54
CA GLU A 225 -0.15 -3.92 13.68
C GLU A 225 1.12 -3.09 13.89
N LEU A 226 1.22 -1.87 13.34
CA LEU A 226 2.43 -1.07 13.46
C LEU A 226 2.75 -0.71 14.91
N ASN A 227 4.03 -0.73 15.28
CA ASN A 227 4.47 -0.20 16.57
C ASN A 227 4.24 1.33 16.62
N LEU A 228 4.27 1.91 17.82
CA LEU A 228 4.04 3.34 18.05
C LEU A 228 4.90 4.23 17.15
N ARG A 229 6.20 3.94 17.05
CA ARG A 229 7.14 4.79 16.32
C ARG A 229 6.81 4.81 14.83
N SER A 230 6.69 3.64 14.22
CA SER A 230 6.34 3.50 12.80
C SER A 230 4.95 4.05 12.49
N LEU A 231 3.99 3.90 13.40
CA LEU A 231 2.65 4.45 13.24
C LEU A 231 2.64 5.97 13.32
N CYS A 232 3.39 6.57 14.25
CA CYS A 232 3.58 8.02 14.32
C CYS A 232 4.25 8.55 13.04
N ASP A 233 5.34 7.93 12.60
CA ASP A 233 6.05 8.33 11.38
C ASP A 233 5.12 8.26 10.15
N LEU A 234 4.29 7.21 10.05
CA LEU A 234 3.26 7.09 9.02
C LEU A 234 2.20 8.20 9.10
N CYS A 235 1.65 8.48 10.29
CA CYS A 235 0.66 9.55 10.46
C CYS A 235 1.24 10.94 10.13
N VAL A 236 2.49 11.22 10.48
CA VAL A 236 3.18 12.48 10.12
C VAL A 236 3.35 12.58 8.61
N ALA A 237 3.79 11.50 7.94
CA ALA A 237 3.95 11.49 6.49
C ALA A 237 2.61 11.71 5.77
N LEU A 238 1.54 11.01 6.19
CA LEU A 238 0.21 11.11 5.59
C LEU A 238 -0.42 12.49 5.77
N THR A 239 -0.33 13.05 6.98
CA THR A 239 -0.84 14.40 7.27
C THR A 239 -0.09 15.44 6.46
N SER A 240 1.25 15.43 6.49
CA SER A 240 2.09 16.34 5.69
C SER A 240 1.78 16.26 4.19
N ALA A 241 1.58 15.04 3.67
CA ALA A 241 1.27 14.85 2.26
C ALA A 241 -0.15 15.30 1.90
N SER A 242 -1.12 15.11 2.80
CA SER A 242 -2.48 15.62 2.63
C SER A 242 -2.52 17.15 2.66
N GLU A 243 -1.79 17.78 3.59
CA GLU A 243 -1.65 19.24 3.66
C GLU A 243 -1.00 19.83 2.41
N ASN A 244 0.11 19.23 1.95
CA ASN A 244 0.76 19.65 0.72
C ASN A 244 -0.21 19.59 -0.46
N ARG A 245 -1.03 18.53 -0.54
CA ARG A 245 -2.01 18.43 -1.63
C ARG A 245 -3.07 19.50 -1.59
N ILE A 246 -3.66 19.78 -0.43
CA ILE A 246 -4.67 20.83 -0.29
C ILE A 246 -4.06 22.19 -0.71
N PHE A 247 -2.83 22.47 -0.28
CA PHE A 247 -2.12 23.69 -0.67
C PHE A 247 -1.80 23.78 -2.17
N TYR A 248 -1.50 22.66 -2.83
CA TYR A 248 -1.17 22.63 -4.26
C TYR A 248 -2.40 22.45 -5.16
N SER A 249 -3.52 21.88 -4.69
CA SER A 249 -4.77 21.80 -5.44
C SER A 249 -5.35 23.19 -5.69
N GLU A 250 -5.20 24.10 -4.72
CA GLU A 250 -5.51 25.53 -4.87
C GLU A 250 -4.75 26.21 -6.03
N LYS A 251 -3.61 25.65 -6.44
CA LYS A 251 -2.74 26.19 -7.51
C LYS A 251 -2.98 25.59 -8.90
N LYS A 252 -4.09 24.86 -9.12
CA LYS A 252 -4.44 24.20 -10.39
C LYS A 252 -3.36 23.24 -10.94
N ALA A 253 -2.49 22.71 -10.08
CA ALA A 253 -1.58 21.65 -10.50
C ALA A 253 -2.38 20.36 -10.71
N PRO A 254 -2.09 19.55 -11.74
CA PRO A 254 -2.74 18.26 -11.92
C PRO A 254 -2.40 17.34 -10.74
N SER A 255 -3.35 17.15 -9.84
CA SER A 255 -3.24 16.19 -8.75
C SER A 255 -3.63 14.81 -9.27
N LEU A 256 -2.76 13.82 -9.07
CA LEU A 256 -3.04 12.44 -9.41
C LEU A 256 -4.17 11.86 -8.56
N THR A 257 -4.37 12.29 -7.32
CA THR A 257 -5.45 11.75 -6.47
C THR A 257 -6.12 12.87 -5.67
N PRO A 258 -7.46 12.80 -5.48
CA PRO A 258 -8.19 13.80 -4.71
C PRO A 258 -7.71 13.80 -3.24
N ALA A 259 -7.70 14.98 -2.61
CA ALA A 259 -7.27 15.12 -1.21
C ALA A 259 -8.16 14.32 -0.25
N THR A 260 -9.44 14.13 -0.62
CA THR A 260 -10.41 13.25 0.04
C THR A 260 -9.89 11.84 0.33
N ASN A 261 -9.09 11.27 -0.59
CA ASN A 261 -8.61 9.90 -0.44
C ASN A 261 -7.60 9.77 0.70
N LEU A 262 -6.79 10.80 0.93
CA LEU A 262 -5.80 10.77 2.00
C LEU A 262 -6.43 10.92 3.37
N LEU A 263 -7.46 11.77 3.46
CA LEU A 263 -8.24 11.91 4.69
C LEU A 263 -8.91 10.58 5.06
N THR A 264 -9.45 9.85 4.08
CA THR A 264 -10.02 8.52 4.32
C THR A 264 -8.96 7.51 4.79
N ARG A 265 -7.73 7.53 4.27
CA ARG A 265 -6.64 6.66 4.75
C ARG A 265 -6.26 6.96 6.19
N ILE A 266 -6.17 8.24 6.53
CA ILE A 266 -5.88 8.67 7.89
C ILE A 266 -7.00 8.19 8.83
N SER A 267 -8.27 8.31 8.45
CA SER A 267 -9.40 7.79 9.23
C SER A 267 -9.35 6.26 9.39
N GLU A 268 -9.01 5.50 8.34
CA GLU A 268 -8.86 4.05 8.40
C GLU A 268 -7.76 3.62 9.39
N ILE A 269 -6.63 4.33 9.42
CA ILE A 269 -5.56 4.10 10.38
C ILE A 269 -6.00 4.43 11.82
N LEU A 270 -6.81 5.48 11.98
CA LEU A 270 -7.29 5.91 13.30
C LEU A 270 -8.44 5.04 13.85
N ALA A 271 -9.23 4.39 12.99
CA ALA A 271 -10.36 3.57 13.41
C ALA A 271 -10.04 2.57 14.55
N PRO A 272 -8.93 1.81 14.51
CA PRO A 272 -8.55 0.91 15.60
C PRO A 272 -7.82 1.57 16.77
N LEU A 273 -7.53 2.88 16.72
CA LEU A 273 -6.70 3.57 17.73
C LEU A 273 -7.31 3.48 19.14
N GLY A 274 -8.64 3.50 19.25
CA GLY A 274 -9.35 3.33 20.53
C GLY A 274 -9.06 1.98 21.21
N ASN A 275 -8.73 0.94 20.44
CA ASN A 275 -8.37 -0.37 20.96
C ASN A 275 -6.87 -0.49 21.33
N ARG A 276 -6.08 0.57 21.11
CA ARG A 276 -4.66 0.62 21.49
C ARG A 276 -4.48 1.28 22.86
N SER A 277 -3.31 1.09 23.46
CA SER A 277 -2.95 1.70 24.74
C SER A 277 -3.11 3.23 24.72
N LEU A 278 -3.46 3.84 25.85
CA LEU A 278 -3.60 5.29 26.00
C LEU A 278 -2.38 6.09 25.48
N VAL A 279 -1.14 5.59 25.67
CA VAL A 279 0.08 6.24 25.16
C VAL A 279 0.06 6.40 23.63
N HIS A 280 -0.44 5.39 22.90
CA HIS A 280 -0.62 5.49 21.45
C HIS A 280 -1.65 6.56 21.10
N GLN A 281 -2.78 6.57 21.79
CA GLN A 281 -3.84 7.55 21.56
C GLN A 281 -3.34 8.98 21.80
N MET A 282 -2.65 9.21 22.92
CA MET A 282 -2.13 10.52 23.32
C MET A 282 -1.05 11.07 22.39
N LEU A 283 -0.27 10.22 21.71
CA LEU A 283 0.80 10.65 20.80
C LEU A 283 0.34 10.76 19.34
N ILE A 284 -0.57 9.89 18.91
CA ILE A 284 -1.07 9.88 17.53
C ILE A 284 -2.14 10.95 17.34
N TRP A 285 -3.05 11.12 18.31
CA TRP A 285 -4.18 12.05 18.19
C TRP A 285 -3.73 13.50 17.88
N PRO A 286 -2.78 14.11 18.62
CA PRO A 286 -2.36 15.49 18.34
C PRO A 286 -1.75 15.65 16.95
N THR A 287 -1.07 14.61 16.45
CA THR A 287 -0.45 14.60 15.12
C THR A 287 -1.50 14.73 14.02
N VAL A 288 -2.62 14.02 14.14
CA VAL A 288 -3.66 13.97 13.10
C VAL A 288 -4.74 15.04 13.29
N CYS A 289 -5.08 15.34 14.53
CA CYS A 289 -6.18 16.24 14.86
C CYS A 289 -5.98 17.65 14.28
N GLY A 290 -4.77 18.20 14.33
CA GLY A 290 -4.48 19.52 13.77
C GLY A 290 -4.82 19.59 12.28
N HIS A 291 -4.51 18.52 11.54
CA HIS A 291 -4.86 18.40 10.13
C HIS A 291 -6.37 18.33 9.92
N PHE A 292 -7.10 17.50 10.70
CA PHE A 292 -8.56 17.42 10.58
C PHE A 292 -9.26 18.76 10.81
N VAL A 293 -8.82 19.54 11.80
CA VAL A 293 -9.34 20.90 12.04
C VAL A 293 -9.06 21.79 10.83
N LYS A 294 -7.85 21.76 10.29
CA LYS A 294 -7.48 22.56 9.11
C LYS A 294 -8.35 22.23 7.90
N VAL A 295 -8.60 20.95 7.63
CA VAL A 295 -9.50 20.51 6.54
C VAL A 295 -10.94 20.90 6.84
N ALA A 296 -11.40 20.73 8.08
CA ALA A 296 -12.75 21.11 8.51
C ALA A 296 -13.03 22.62 8.34
N SER A 297 -12.00 23.44 8.45
CA SER A 297 -12.06 24.89 8.24
C SER A 297 -11.88 25.33 6.77
N SER A 298 -11.77 24.40 5.82
CA SER A 298 -11.63 24.73 4.38
C SER A 298 -12.98 24.83 3.67
N ASP A 299 -13.10 25.75 2.70
CA ASP A 299 -14.38 26.00 2.02
C ASP A 299 -14.88 24.79 1.21
N GLU A 300 -13.99 24.07 0.53
CA GLU A 300 -14.36 22.95 -0.35
C GLU A 300 -14.45 21.60 0.38
N GLU A 301 -13.63 21.38 1.40
CA GLU A 301 -13.48 20.07 2.05
C GLU A 301 -13.96 20.01 3.51
N SER A 302 -14.51 21.10 4.04
CA SER A 302 -15.00 21.24 5.43
C SER A 302 -15.81 20.04 5.92
N ARG A 303 -16.84 19.64 5.17
CA ARG A 303 -17.73 18.52 5.55
C ARG A 303 -16.97 17.21 5.75
N MET A 304 -15.94 16.96 4.96
CA MET A 304 -15.14 15.73 5.08
C MET A 304 -14.25 15.78 6.31
N GLY A 305 -13.61 16.93 6.57
CA GLY A 305 -12.85 17.16 7.80
C GLY A 305 -13.72 16.97 9.05
N ILE A 306 -14.93 17.55 9.06
CA ILE A 306 -15.88 17.41 10.18
C ILE A 306 -16.29 15.95 10.40
N ASN A 307 -16.60 15.21 9.33
CA ASN A 307 -16.97 13.80 9.43
C ASN A 307 -15.82 12.95 9.98
N ALA A 308 -14.61 13.11 9.43
CA ALA A 308 -13.42 12.38 9.88
C ALA A 308 -13.11 12.67 11.37
N LEU A 309 -13.21 13.93 11.76
CA LEU A 309 -13.04 14.38 13.15
C LEU A 309 -14.08 13.73 14.08
N SER A 310 -15.35 13.77 13.68
CA SER A 310 -16.46 13.19 14.44
C SER A 310 -16.34 11.68 14.64
N GLU A 311 -15.99 10.95 13.57
CA GLU A 311 -15.80 9.49 13.63
C GLU A 311 -14.62 9.10 14.54
N ALA A 312 -13.49 9.79 14.40
CA ALA A 312 -12.31 9.52 15.22
C ALA A 312 -12.56 9.81 16.71
N ILE A 313 -13.19 10.96 17.04
CA ILE A 313 -13.52 11.31 18.42
C ILE A 313 -14.52 10.33 19.00
N SER A 314 -15.56 9.95 18.25
CA SER A 314 -16.55 8.98 18.71
C SER A 314 -15.90 7.65 19.07
N SER A 315 -14.98 7.16 18.23
CA SER A 315 -14.22 5.94 18.50
C SER A 315 -13.35 6.05 19.77
N LEU A 316 -12.63 7.16 19.93
CA LEU A 316 -11.72 7.37 21.07
C LEU A 316 -12.46 7.59 22.39
N ILE A 317 -13.55 8.34 22.40
CA ILE A 317 -14.36 8.57 23.61
C ILE A 317 -15.03 7.28 24.09
N LEU A 318 -15.56 6.47 23.17
CA LEU A 318 -16.25 5.22 23.53
C LEU A 318 -15.31 4.17 24.16
N THR A 319 -14.01 4.30 23.94
CA THR A 319 -13.01 3.33 24.41
C THR A 319 -12.28 3.78 25.68
N GLU A 320 -12.45 5.03 26.13
CA GLU A 320 -11.75 5.55 27.30
C GLU A 320 -12.52 5.32 28.63
N SER A 321 -11.79 5.02 29.70
CA SER A 321 -12.32 5.00 31.07
C SER A 321 -12.61 6.42 31.59
N GLN A 322 -13.73 6.61 32.28
CA GLN A 322 -14.15 7.92 32.81
C GLN A 322 -13.07 8.56 33.72
N GLY A 323 -12.81 9.87 33.54
CA GLY A 323 -12.04 10.70 34.49
C GLY A 323 -10.65 11.15 34.06
N LEU A 324 -10.23 10.90 32.81
CA LEU A 324 -8.90 11.28 32.30
C LEU A 324 -8.91 12.60 31.50
N CYS A 325 -7.80 13.34 31.55
CA CYS A 325 -7.61 14.63 30.84
C CYS A 325 -7.63 14.50 29.31
N PHE A 326 -7.45 13.29 28.78
CA PHE A 326 -7.43 13.07 27.33
C PHE A 326 -8.78 13.38 26.69
N ASN A 327 -9.91 13.08 27.35
CA ASN A 327 -11.25 13.53 26.93
C ASN A 327 -11.35 15.03 26.64
N GLN A 328 -10.68 15.89 27.43
CA GLN A 328 -10.68 17.33 27.18
C GLN A 328 -9.92 17.67 25.89
N MET A 329 -8.82 16.96 25.61
CA MET A 329 -8.06 17.11 24.36
C MET A 329 -8.82 16.57 23.13
N LEU A 330 -9.69 15.59 23.29
CA LEU A 330 -10.54 15.07 22.21
C LEU A 330 -11.62 16.07 21.79
N ILE A 331 -12.16 16.85 22.73
CA ILE A 331 -13.28 17.78 22.48
C ILE A 331 -12.81 19.18 22.05
N ALA A 332 -11.62 19.60 22.49
CA ALA A 332 -11.02 20.90 22.11
C ALA A 332 -11.08 21.26 20.61
N PRO A 333 -10.90 20.32 19.65
CA PRO A 333 -10.94 20.60 18.21
C PRO A 333 -12.27 21.16 17.73
N PHE A 334 -13.40 20.65 18.23
CA PHE A 334 -14.73 21.18 17.89
C PHE A 334 -14.91 22.61 18.39
N GLN A 335 -14.34 22.94 19.56
CA GLN A 335 -14.39 24.30 20.09
C GLN A 335 -13.59 25.28 19.23
N VAL A 336 -12.52 24.83 18.60
CA VAL A 336 -11.72 25.66 17.66
C VAL A 336 -12.53 25.93 16.39
N ILE A 337 -13.14 24.90 15.80
CA ILE A 337 -13.96 25.05 14.58
C ILE A 337 -15.16 25.99 14.83
N LEU A 338 -15.84 25.87 15.97
CA LEU A 338 -16.98 26.73 16.32
C LEU A 338 -16.62 28.21 16.58
N ARG A 339 -15.33 28.52 16.74
CA ARG A 339 -14.84 29.88 16.99
C ARG A 339 -14.27 30.58 15.75
N MET A 340 -14.13 29.86 14.64
CA MET A 340 -13.69 30.39 13.34
C MET A 340 -14.88 30.87 12.52
#